data_AF-A0A5C1ACS2-F1
#
_entry.id   AF-A0A5C1ACS2-F1
#
_cell.length_a   1.000
_cell.length_b   1.000
_cell.length_c   1.000
_cell.angle_alpha   90.00
_cell.angle_beta   90.00
_cell.angle_gamma   90.00
#
_symmetry.space_group_name_H-M   'P 1'
#
loop_
_entity.id
_entity.type
_entity.pdbx_description
1 polymer ?
#
loop_
_entity_poly.entity_id
_entity_poly.type
_entity_poly.pdbx_seq_one_letter_code
_entity_poly.pdbx_strand_id
1 'polypeptide(L)'
;MRPAYLRFLHLALCGAVLVSSGTLAGAADPTDPLANAAPAVEVPKVLSDTMGPFTTNETVDKKFPLPQDPKLIWRFRSSCREHNRSATVAMFEKRGQTTAKWAGQARAAMEAYALAYSRTAAPREGVYYQAFQKALLGVDAACDDPLIGYWRLRHLATTDFVKFTELPQHVAVAEALVRSGRHPVLALHAAFNNRATVASLKEVRGSPVTDADVAAAGALFERASRAALAVAGKGDWPDLYDLSLLEVDHRMSEGAGRLAAWKAVDKRLADLKDGGWVRNAVEGKVLILAAWDARGSGPGGTVSDEQFELFAARLKKAKAKLEAAWKADPSLPQPATNMLYVAKGLGFEREEMETWFRRAMEANPDNLEACEAKKEWLQPNWHGTNEDVSEFVVQCLRSGNFFGKLPYLAEVPRARGLPHDQPEAVNQYVQNDATWVPFHAVAEAHLARYPDDLWARSRYAFHACLWKKWDVATAQFDRIGDTPWRGWFEHEGEYATMKKMAQEMAATK
;
A
#
# COMPACT_ATOMS: atom_id res chain seq x y z
N MET A 1 -11.23 2.76 -29.64
CA MET A 1 -11.59 1.56 -30.44
C MET A 1 -11.09 0.31 -29.71
N ARG A 2 -11.73 -0.85 -29.90
CA ARG A 2 -11.22 -2.17 -29.46
C ARG A 2 -10.17 -2.71 -30.48
N PRO A 3 -9.40 -3.77 -30.13
CA PRO A 3 -8.10 -4.06 -30.76
C PRO A 3 -8.14 -5.22 -31.79
N ALA A 4 -6.95 -5.63 -32.27
CA ALA A 4 -6.73 -6.92 -32.93
C ALA A 4 -5.48 -7.64 -32.37
N TYR A 5 -5.63 -8.94 -32.07
CA TYR A 5 -4.64 -9.95 -31.63
C TYR A 5 -5.22 -11.33 -32.03
N LEU A 6 -4.45 -12.45 -31.94
CA LEU A 6 -4.72 -13.88 -32.35
C LEU A 6 -3.95 -14.27 -33.65
N ARG A 7 -3.37 -15.46 -33.91
CA ARG A 7 -3.35 -16.89 -33.40
C ARG A 7 -2.12 -17.63 -34.06
N PHE A 8 -1.69 -18.90 -33.85
CA PHE A 8 -1.94 -20.07 -32.95
C PHE A 8 -0.83 -21.17 -33.19
N LEU A 9 -0.59 -22.08 -32.22
CA LEU A 9 -0.10 -23.50 -32.37
C LEU A 9 1.33 -23.77 -32.98
N HIS A 10 2.08 -24.88 -32.76
CA HIS A 10 2.05 -26.03 -31.80
C HIS A 10 3.40 -26.85 -31.82
N LEU A 11 3.64 -27.74 -30.83
CA LEU A 11 4.54 -28.95 -30.83
C LEU A 11 6.09 -28.74 -30.96
N ALA A 12 7.01 -29.56 -30.40
CA ALA A 12 6.93 -30.65 -29.39
C ALA A 12 8.31 -31.11 -28.80
N LEU A 13 8.26 -31.67 -27.57
CA LEU A 13 9.06 -32.79 -26.98
C LEU A 13 10.56 -32.68 -26.54
N CYS A 14 10.76 -33.25 -25.33
CA CYS A 14 11.93 -34.00 -24.79
C CYS A 14 13.22 -33.28 -24.31
N GLY A 15 13.60 -33.56 -23.05
CA GLY A 15 14.93 -33.26 -22.47
C GLY A 15 14.90 -33.06 -20.94
N ALA A 16 14.83 -34.14 -20.15
CA ALA A 16 14.69 -34.03 -18.69
C ALA A 16 16.04 -33.92 -17.94
N VAL A 17 16.13 -32.98 -16.98
CA VAL A 17 17.12 -32.96 -15.90
C VAL A 17 16.39 -32.61 -14.60
N LEU A 18 16.64 -33.37 -13.54
CA LEU A 18 16.07 -33.15 -12.20
C LEU A 18 16.97 -32.25 -11.37
N VAL A 19 16.40 -31.18 -10.80
CA VAL A 19 16.92 -30.48 -9.62
C VAL A 19 15.79 -30.39 -8.60
N SER A 20 16.09 -30.62 -7.32
CA SER A 20 15.08 -30.88 -6.29
C SER A 20 14.35 -29.62 -5.83
N SER A 21 13.02 -29.70 -5.78
CA SER A 21 12.15 -28.72 -5.12
C SER A 21 12.38 -28.70 -3.61
N GLY A 22 13.16 -27.72 -3.13
CA GLY A 22 13.31 -27.45 -1.70
C GLY A 22 12.09 -26.72 -1.13
N THR A 23 11.24 -27.43 -0.40
CA THR A 23 10.11 -26.82 0.33
C THR A 23 10.62 -25.91 1.44
N LEU A 24 10.40 -24.59 1.30
CA LEU A 24 10.76 -23.58 2.29
C LEU A 24 9.80 -23.60 3.50
N ALA A 25 9.84 -24.69 4.27
CA ALA A 25 9.27 -24.78 5.61
C ALA A 25 10.17 -23.99 6.60
N GLY A 26 10.23 -22.68 6.41
CA GLY A 26 10.98 -21.77 7.28
C GLY A 26 10.39 -21.72 8.69
N ALA A 27 11.25 -21.59 9.70
CA ALA A 27 10.81 -21.32 11.06
C ALA A 27 9.97 -20.02 11.10
N ALA A 28 8.92 -20.00 11.92
CA ALA A 28 7.99 -18.87 11.98
C ALA A 28 8.73 -17.56 12.30
N ASP A 29 8.58 -16.56 11.42
CA ASP A 29 9.19 -15.23 11.59
C ASP A 29 8.70 -14.58 12.90
N PRO A 30 9.58 -14.29 13.88
CA PRO A 30 9.19 -13.69 15.15
C PRO A 30 8.73 -12.23 15.02
N THR A 31 8.85 -11.61 13.84
CA THR A 31 8.26 -10.30 13.52
C THR A 31 6.88 -10.39 12.86
N ASP A 32 6.40 -11.60 12.56
CA ASP A 32 5.07 -11.90 12.00
C ASP A 32 4.18 -12.69 13.01
N PRO A 33 3.95 -12.18 14.24
CA PRO A 33 3.39 -12.95 15.36
C PRO A 33 1.89 -13.25 15.26
N LEU A 34 1.18 -12.70 14.26
CA LEU A 34 -0.24 -13.01 14.01
C LEU A 34 -0.42 -14.11 12.96
N ALA A 35 0.66 -14.77 12.54
CA ALA A 35 0.64 -15.75 11.48
C ALA A 35 0.79 -17.19 11.97
N ASN A 36 -0.13 -18.05 11.56
CA ASN A 36 -0.05 -19.49 11.80
C ASN A 36 1.17 -20.10 11.12
N ALA A 37 1.73 -21.16 11.73
CA ALA A 37 2.69 -22.03 11.08
C ALA A 37 2.03 -22.82 9.95
N ALA A 38 1.83 -22.17 8.80
CA ALA A 38 1.35 -22.77 7.57
C ALA A 38 2.44 -23.63 6.91
N PRO A 39 2.09 -24.69 6.17
CA PRO A 39 3.04 -25.36 5.28
C PRO A 39 3.56 -24.37 4.23
N ALA A 40 4.72 -24.67 3.65
CA ALA A 40 5.22 -23.94 2.49
C ALA A 40 4.15 -23.95 1.38
N VAL A 41 3.97 -22.82 0.69
CA VAL A 41 2.97 -22.73 -0.39
C VAL A 41 3.46 -23.56 -1.58
N GLU A 42 3.00 -24.81 -1.64
CA GLU A 42 2.96 -25.55 -2.90
C GLU A 42 2.10 -24.73 -3.86
N VAL A 43 2.71 -24.17 -4.90
CA VAL A 43 1.99 -23.53 -6.00
C VAL A 43 1.04 -24.60 -6.55
N PRO A 44 -0.29 -24.46 -6.41
CA PRO A 44 -1.20 -25.56 -6.71
C PRO A 44 -0.98 -26.09 -8.11
N LYS A 45 -1.04 -27.42 -8.31
CA LYS A 45 -0.77 -28.01 -9.62
C LYS A 45 -1.61 -27.35 -10.72
N VAL A 46 -2.85 -26.96 -10.41
CA VAL A 46 -3.72 -26.21 -11.33
C VAL A 46 -3.18 -24.81 -11.73
N LEU A 47 -2.44 -24.09 -10.88
CA LEU A 47 -1.64 -22.92 -11.32
C LEU A 47 -0.48 -23.34 -12.21
N SER A 48 0.27 -24.37 -11.82
CA SER A 48 1.40 -24.87 -12.62
C SER A 48 0.95 -25.34 -14.01
N ASP A 49 -0.26 -25.89 -14.13
CA ASP A 49 -0.85 -26.35 -15.39
C ASP A 49 -1.46 -25.18 -16.19
N THR A 50 -2.17 -24.26 -15.52
CA THR A 50 -2.81 -23.08 -16.17
C THR A 50 -1.76 -22.07 -16.65
N MET A 51 -0.67 -21.92 -15.91
CA MET A 51 0.50 -21.12 -16.26
C MET A 51 1.62 -22.02 -16.81
N GLY A 52 1.24 -23.05 -17.60
CA GLY A 52 2.06 -24.20 -18.04
C GLY A 52 3.56 -24.01 -18.29
N PRO A 53 4.03 -22.94 -18.97
CA PRO A 53 5.47 -22.72 -19.18
C PRO A 53 6.24 -22.29 -17.93
N PHE A 54 5.57 -21.63 -16.97
CA PHE A 54 6.16 -20.82 -15.92
C PHE A 54 6.46 -21.60 -14.65
N THR A 55 7.26 -22.64 -14.84
CA THR A 55 8.03 -23.29 -13.78
C THR A 55 9.14 -22.36 -13.25
N THR A 56 10.00 -22.86 -12.37
CA THR A 56 11.28 -22.23 -12.02
C THR A 56 12.17 -22.04 -13.25
N ASN A 57 12.12 -20.88 -13.90
CA ASN A 57 13.17 -20.47 -14.83
C ASN A 57 14.43 -20.13 -14.03
N GLU A 58 15.22 -21.16 -13.71
CA GLU A 58 16.44 -21.02 -12.92
C GLU A 58 17.42 -20.00 -13.51
N THR A 59 17.44 -19.80 -14.83
CA THR A 59 18.31 -18.83 -15.50
C THR A 59 17.88 -17.40 -15.18
N VAL A 60 16.59 -17.11 -15.24
CA VAL A 60 16.04 -15.79 -14.89
C VAL A 60 16.06 -15.57 -13.38
N ASP A 61 15.72 -16.58 -12.57
CA ASP A 61 15.82 -16.50 -11.10
C ASP A 61 17.26 -16.23 -10.62
N LYS A 62 18.28 -16.81 -11.28
CA LYS A 62 19.70 -16.57 -10.95
C LYS A 62 20.21 -15.23 -11.47
N LYS A 63 19.74 -14.76 -12.64
CA LYS A 63 20.16 -13.48 -13.23
C LYS A 63 19.48 -12.28 -12.57
N PHE A 64 18.21 -12.42 -12.22
CA PHE A 64 17.33 -11.36 -11.70
C PHE A 64 16.55 -11.83 -10.46
N PRO A 65 17.25 -12.19 -9.35
CA PRO A 65 16.61 -12.71 -8.15
C PRO A 65 15.74 -11.67 -7.43
N LEU A 66 14.64 -12.12 -6.85
CA LEU A 66 13.81 -11.34 -5.92
C LEU A 66 14.48 -11.34 -4.52
N PRO A 67 14.98 -10.19 -4.00
CA PRO A 67 15.72 -10.18 -2.73
C PRO A 67 14.79 -10.39 -1.53
N GLN A 68 14.86 -11.57 -0.90
CA GLN A 68 14.04 -11.98 0.25
C GLN A 68 14.89 -12.72 1.31
N ASP A 69 16.06 -12.18 1.66
CA ASP A 69 16.89 -12.75 2.73
C ASP A 69 16.17 -12.67 4.10
N PRO A 70 15.99 -13.79 4.83
CA PRO A 70 15.24 -13.77 6.10
C PRO A 70 15.85 -12.90 7.20
N LYS A 71 17.17 -12.70 7.23
CA LYS A 71 17.84 -11.84 8.22
C LYS A 71 17.63 -10.37 7.88
N LEU A 72 17.59 -10.03 6.59
CA LEU A 72 17.24 -8.70 6.10
C LEU A 72 15.77 -8.37 6.40
N ILE A 73 14.85 -9.29 6.10
CA ILE A 73 13.42 -9.19 6.43
C ILE A 73 13.24 -8.93 7.94
N TRP A 74 13.86 -9.77 8.78
CA TRP A 74 13.81 -9.62 10.23
C TRP A 74 14.37 -8.26 10.70
N ARG A 75 15.54 -7.85 10.22
CA ARG A 75 16.15 -6.54 10.56
C ARG A 75 15.24 -5.37 10.19
N PHE A 76 14.67 -5.39 8.99
CA PHE A 76 13.78 -4.35 8.50
C PHE A 76 12.52 -4.24 9.37
N ARG A 77 11.78 -5.36 9.53
CA ARG A 77 10.54 -5.41 10.32
C ARG A 77 10.76 -5.04 11.78
N SER A 78 11.85 -5.52 12.40
CA SER A 78 12.25 -5.13 13.76
C SER A 78 12.51 -3.64 13.87
N SER A 79 13.27 -3.04 12.94
CA SER A 79 13.56 -1.60 12.92
C SER A 79 12.28 -0.75 12.78
N CYS A 80 11.40 -1.10 11.84
CA CYS A 80 10.13 -0.40 11.64
C CYS A 80 9.22 -0.51 12.88
N ARG A 81 9.17 -1.67 13.54
CA ARG A 81 8.41 -1.84 14.79
C ARG A 81 9.05 -1.07 15.96
N GLU A 82 10.37 -1.06 16.09
CA GLU A 82 11.08 -0.33 17.14
C GLU A 82 10.88 1.19 17.00
N HIS A 83 11.00 1.73 15.78
CA HIS A 83 10.71 3.14 15.50
C HIS A 83 9.28 3.51 15.89
N ASN A 84 8.27 2.74 15.44
CA ASN A 84 6.88 2.97 15.80
C ASN A 84 6.63 2.89 17.32
N ARG A 85 7.24 1.93 18.03
CA ARG A 85 7.14 1.82 19.51
C ARG A 85 7.83 2.99 20.22
N SER A 86 8.93 3.51 19.66
CA SER A 86 9.61 4.70 20.16
C SER A 86 8.73 5.94 20.05
N ALA A 87 8.11 6.16 18.88
CA ALA A 87 7.20 7.27 18.61
C ALA A 87 5.89 7.23 19.41
N THR A 88 5.47 6.05 19.87
CA THR A 88 4.19 5.83 20.59
C THR A 88 4.39 5.41 22.04
N VAL A 89 4.61 4.11 22.29
CA VAL A 89 4.71 3.49 23.62
C VAL A 89 5.77 4.17 24.49
N ALA A 90 6.99 4.38 23.99
CA ALA A 90 8.08 4.97 24.78
C ALA A 90 7.81 6.45 25.15
N MET A 91 7.09 7.20 24.30
CA MET A 91 6.63 8.54 24.63
C MET A 91 5.46 8.54 25.62
N PHE A 92 4.61 7.51 25.60
CA PHE A 92 3.60 7.30 26.65
C PHE A 92 4.22 6.95 27.99
N GLU A 93 5.20 6.03 28.05
CA GLU A 93 5.88 5.71 29.31
C GLU A 93 6.65 6.91 29.90
N LYS A 94 7.22 7.77 29.04
CA LYS A 94 8.04 8.92 29.47
C LYS A 94 7.21 10.18 29.80
N ARG A 95 6.03 10.35 29.21
CA ARG A 95 5.25 11.61 29.24
C ARG A 95 3.72 11.44 29.29
N GLY A 96 3.21 10.23 29.45
CA GLY A 96 1.79 9.91 29.55
C GLY A 96 1.31 9.68 30.98
N GLN A 97 0.00 9.49 31.15
CA GLN A 97 -0.61 9.15 32.44
C GLN A 97 -0.48 7.63 32.69
N THR A 98 0.75 7.15 32.88
CA THR A 98 1.07 5.71 32.97
C THR A 98 0.37 4.95 34.11
N THR A 99 -0.11 5.68 35.11
CA THR A 99 -0.83 5.18 36.30
C THR A 99 -2.36 5.31 36.21
N ALA A 100 -2.91 5.90 35.14
CA ALA A 100 -4.35 6.00 34.95
C ALA A 100 -4.99 4.62 34.76
N LYS A 101 -6.25 4.44 35.16
CA LYS A 101 -6.96 3.15 35.07
C LYS A 101 -7.00 2.59 33.63
N TRP A 102 -7.08 3.47 32.65
CA TRP A 102 -7.10 3.15 31.22
C TRP A 102 -5.70 2.91 30.61
N ALA A 103 -4.61 3.22 31.33
CA ALA A 103 -3.25 3.24 30.77
C ALA A 103 -2.78 1.87 30.24
N GLY A 104 -3.23 0.77 30.86
CA GLY A 104 -2.95 -0.59 30.37
C GLY A 104 -3.56 -0.85 28.99
N GLN A 105 -4.78 -0.36 28.73
CA GLN A 105 -5.47 -0.51 27.45
C GLN A 105 -4.86 0.41 26.39
N ALA A 106 -4.57 1.68 26.74
CA ALA A 106 -3.91 2.61 25.82
C ALA A 106 -2.54 2.10 25.36
N ARG A 107 -1.74 1.54 26.29
CA ARG A 107 -0.48 0.86 25.98
C ARG A 107 -0.67 -0.32 25.01
N ALA A 108 -1.69 -1.16 25.23
CA ALA A 108 -2.01 -2.27 24.33
C ALA A 108 -2.42 -1.79 22.92
N ALA A 109 -3.19 -0.70 22.82
CA ALA A 109 -3.52 -0.07 21.54
C ALA A 109 -2.28 0.52 20.84
N MET A 110 -1.33 1.10 21.58
CA MET A 110 -0.06 1.61 21.02
C MET A 110 0.87 0.49 20.55
N GLU A 111 0.98 -0.63 21.27
CA GLU A 111 1.72 -1.82 20.81
C GLU A 111 1.09 -2.42 19.54
N ALA A 112 -0.24 -2.52 19.49
CA ALA A 112 -0.95 -3.03 18.32
C ALA A 112 -0.83 -2.08 17.11
N TYR A 113 -0.88 -0.76 17.33
CA TYR A 113 -0.55 0.24 16.30
C TYR A 113 0.85 0.02 15.76
N ALA A 114 1.85 -0.08 16.64
CA ALA A 114 3.25 -0.18 16.24
C ALA A 114 3.61 -1.49 15.51
N LEU A 115 2.81 -2.54 15.70
CA LEU A 115 2.87 -3.78 14.93
C LEU A 115 2.11 -3.69 13.59
N ALA A 116 0.99 -2.95 13.53
CA ALA A 116 0.27 -2.73 12.28
C ALA A 116 1.00 -1.78 11.32
N TYR A 117 1.62 -0.73 11.86
CA TYR A 117 2.34 0.29 11.12
C TYR A 117 3.83 -0.03 10.89
N SER A 118 4.32 -1.20 11.32
CA SER A 118 5.57 -1.76 10.79
C SER A 118 5.41 -2.42 9.41
N ARG A 119 4.17 -2.55 8.89
CA ARG A 119 3.89 -3.05 7.54
C ARG A 119 3.85 -1.91 6.54
N THR A 120 4.82 -1.84 5.63
CA THR A 120 4.80 -0.88 4.52
C THR A 120 3.72 -1.18 3.49
N ALA A 121 3.40 -2.46 3.28
CA ALA A 121 2.36 -2.90 2.35
C ALA A 121 0.96 -2.82 3.00
N ALA A 122 0.23 -1.75 2.69
CA ALA A 122 -1.17 -1.53 3.06
C ALA A 122 -1.49 -1.70 4.57
N PRO A 123 -0.94 -0.84 5.46
CA PRO A 123 -1.07 -0.95 6.93
C PRO A 123 -2.50 -0.80 7.50
N ARG A 124 -3.50 -0.48 6.66
CA ARG A 124 -4.92 -0.30 7.06
C ARG A 124 -5.82 -1.47 6.66
N GLU A 125 -5.25 -2.65 6.37
CA GLU A 125 -6.01 -3.86 6.01
C GLU A 125 -5.31 -5.15 6.48
N GLY A 126 -6.14 -6.13 6.89
CA GLY A 126 -5.71 -7.44 7.39
C GLY A 126 -5.61 -7.56 8.92
N VAL A 127 -5.23 -8.75 9.41
CA VAL A 127 -5.23 -9.13 10.84
C VAL A 127 -4.54 -8.13 11.78
N TYR A 128 -3.48 -7.48 11.30
CA TYR A 128 -2.72 -6.50 12.05
C TYR A 128 -3.52 -5.23 12.36
N TYR A 129 -4.21 -4.69 11.37
CA TYR A 129 -5.06 -3.51 11.54
C TYR A 129 -6.35 -3.86 12.30
N GLN A 130 -6.87 -5.08 12.12
CA GLN A 130 -7.97 -5.63 12.93
C GLN A 130 -7.60 -5.73 14.42
N ALA A 131 -6.41 -6.24 14.75
CA ALA A 131 -5.90 -6.30 16.11
C ALA A 131 -5.74 -4.90 16.73
N PHE A 132 -5.23 -3.93 15.96
CA PHE A 132 -5.17 -2.53 16.39
C PHE A 132 -6.55 -1.92 16.64
N GLN A 133 -7.49 -2.03 15.71
CA GLN A 133 -8.86 -1.53 15.88
C GLN A 133 -9.55 -2.17 17.10
N LYS A 134 -9.39 -3.48 17.31
CA LYS A 134 -9.92 -4.20 18.47
C LYS A 134 -9.30 -3.70 19.80
N ALA A 135 -7.99 -3.50 19.84
CA ALA A 135 -7.31 -2.95 21.03
C ALA A 135 -7.72 -1.51 21.32
N LEU A 136 -7.85 -0.67 20.28
CA LEU A 136 -8.26 0.73 20.36
C LEU A 136 -9.71 0.91 20.80
N LEU A 137 -10.61 0.05 20.32
CA LEU A 137 -12.01 -0.03 20.76
C LEU A 137 -12.13 -0.50 22.22
N GLY A 138 -11.20 -1.35 22.68
CA GLY A 138 -11.12 -1.85 24.06
C GLY A 138 -10.52 -0.88 25.08
N VAL A 139 -10.15 0.36 24.69
CA VAL A 139 -9.72 1.41 25.63
C VAL A 139 -10.95 2.07 26.25
N ASP A 140 -10.94 2.28 27.57
CA ASP A 140 -11.99 2.98 28.34
C ASP A 140 -12.35 4.33 27.71
N ALA A 141 -13.65 4.62 27.57
CA ALA A 141 -14.16 5.88 27.04
C ALA A 141 -13.60 7.12 27.78
N ALA A 142 -13.30 7.00 29.08
CA ALA A 142 -12.69 8.04 29.90
C ALA A 142 -11.18 8.26 29.65
N CYS A 143 -10.56 7.57 28.70
CA CYS A 143 -9.19 7.84 28.25
C CYS A 143 -9.10 9.20 27.53
N ASP A 144 -8.41 10.15 28.18
CA ASP A 144 -8.16 11.52 27.71
C ASP A 144 -6.84 11.69 26.94
N ASP A 145 -6.06 10.62 26.74
CA ASP A 145 -4.82 10.69 25.97
C ASP A 145 -5.09 11.14 24.51
N PRO A 146 -4.52 12.26 24.04
CA PRO A 146 -4.84 12.83 22.73
C PRO A 146 -4.40 11.96 21.55
N LEU A 147 -3.44 11.04 21.72
CA LEU A 147 -3.08 10.10 20.65
C LEU A 147 -4.15 9.01 20.50
N ILE A 148 -4.71 8.51 21.60
CA ILE A 148 -5.85 7.59 21.59
C ILE A 148 -7.10 8.29 21.03
N GLY A 149 -7.35 9.54 21.44
CA GLY A 149 -8.43 10.36 20.88
C GLY A 149 -8.32 10.52 19.36
N TYR A 150 -7.12 10.85 18.86
CA TYR A 150 -6.85 10.97 17.42
C TYR A 150 -7.05 9.65 16.69
N TRP A 151 -6.55 8.55 17.23
CA TRP A 151 -6.72 7.25 16.61
C TRP A 151 -8.18 6.78 16.60
N ARG A 152 -8.98 7.04 17.65
CA ARG A 152 -10.41 6.73 17.65
C ARG A 152 -11.12 7.41 16.47
N LEU A 153 -10.93 8.73 16.33
CA LEU A 153 -11.49 9.49 15.21
C LEU A 153 -10.96 9.03 13.84
N ARG A 154 -9.69 8.61 13.74
CA ARG A 154 -9.09 8.22 12.45
C ARG A 154 -9.34 6.75 12.04
N HIS A 155 -9.54 5.84 12.99
CA HIS A 155 -9.51 4.39 12.76
C HIS A 155 -10.77 3.64 13.21
N LEU A 156 -11.66 4.25 14.00
CA LEU A 156 -12.97 3.69 14.37
C LEU A 156 -14.15 4.45 13.74
N ALA A 157 -13.89 5.45 12.89
CA ALA A 157 -14.94 6.18 12.17
C ALA A 157 -15.83 5.22 11.36
N THR A 158 -17.15 5.47 11.40
CA THR A 158 -18.16 4.60 10.77
C THR A 158 -18.50 5.01 9.33
N THR A 159 -17.93 6.12 8.84
CA THR A 159 -18.05 6.65 7.47
C THR A 159 -16.69 7.14 6.99
N ASP A 160 -16.39 6.99 5.69
CA ASP A 160 -15.13 7.46 5.10
C ASP A 160 -15.05 8.98 4.96
N PHE A 161 -16.18 9.67 5.10
CA PHE A 161 -16.29 11.12 5.16
C PHE A 161 -16.66 11.58 6.58
N VAL A 162 -15.99 12.64 7.04
CA VAL A 162 -16.29 13.34 8.30
C VAL A 162 -17.47 14.29 8.09
N LYS A 163 -18.43 14.33 9.02
CA LYS A 163 -19.56 15.26 8.98
C LYS A 163 -19.19 16.58 9.64
N PHE A 164 -19.81 17.69 9.23
CA PHE A 164 -19.60 19.00 9.87
C PHE A 164 -19.95 18.99 11.38
N THR A 165 -20.84 18.10 11.82
CA THR A 165 -21.18 17.86 13.24
C THR A 165 -20.04 17.23 14.05
N GLU A 166 -19.11 16.54 13.39
CA GLU A 166 -17.97 15.84 13.98
C GLU A 166 -16.71 16.73 13.97
N LEU A 167 -16.65 17.72 13.08
CA LEU A 167 -15.51 18.62 12.90
C LEU A 167 -14.96 19.25 14.20
N PRO A 168 -15.77 19.75 15.17
CA PRO A 168 -15.24 20.28 16.43
C PRO A 168 -14.40 19.28 17.22
N GLN A 169 -14.72 17.98 17.12
CA GLN A 169 -13.95 16.91 17.77
C GLN A 169 -12.62 16.69 17.05
N HIS A 170 -12.62 16.67 15.72
CA HIS A 170 -11.39 16.56 14.91
C HIS A 170 -10.42 17.73 15.19
N VAL A 171 -10.93 18.97 15.25
CA VAL A 171 -10.14 20.16 15.58
C VAL A 171 -9.58 20.05 17.01
N ALA A 172 -10.43 19.82 18.00
CA ALA A 172 -10.01 19.77 19.41
C ALA A 172 -8.95 18.69 19.69
N VAL A 173 -9.09 17.52 19.04
CA VAL A 173 -8.14 16.40 19.18
C VAL A 173 -6.82 16.67 18.46
N ALA A 174 -6.84 17.23 17.25
CA ALA A 174 -5.62 17.65 16.56
C ALA A 174 -4.88 18.75 17.35
N GLU A 175 -5.61 19.73 17.90
CA GLU A 175 -5.04 20.72 18.81
C GLU A 175 -4.42 20.09 20.05
N ALA A 176 -5.13 19.18 20.74
CA ALA A 176 -4.63 18.54 21.96
C ALA A 176 -3.36 17.72 21.70
N LEU A 177 -3.29 17.00 20.57
CA LEU A 177 -2.11 16.21 20.21
C LEU A 177 -0.90 17.10 19.91
N VAL A 178 -1.08 18.18 19.14
CA VAL A 178 -0.02 19.19 18.87
C VAL A 178 0.41 19.89 20.17
N ARG A 179 -0.54 20.31 21.00
CA ARG A 179 -0.32 20.98 22.30
C ARG A 179 0.43 20.09 23.30
N SER A 180 0.28 18.76 23.21
CA SER A 180 0.99 17.83 24.08
C SER A 180 2.51 17.80 23.86
N GLY A 181 2.99 18.09 22.64
CA GLY A 181 4.41 17.99 22.28
C GLY A 181 5.04 16.59 22.42
N ARG A 182 4.24 15.54 22.67
CA ARG A 182 4.74 14.19 22.96
C ARG A 182 5.04 13.37 21.70
N HIS A 183 4.29 13.59 20.62
CA HIS A 183 4.38 12.80 19.38
C HIS A 183 4.45 13.72 18.14
N PRO A 184 5.52 14.51 17.93
CA PRO A 184 5.50 15.63 16.98
C PRO A 184 5.16 15.25 15.52
N VAL A 185 5.66 14.11 15.03
CA VAL A 185 5.34 13.63 13.66
C VAL A 185 3.88 13.17 13.55
N LEU A 186 3.38 12.37 14.50
CA LEU A 186 1.96 11.96 14.53
C LEU A 186 1.02 13.16 14.72
N ALA A 187 1.44 14.18 15.48
CA ALA A 187 0.72 15.45 15.63
C ALA A 187 0.68 16.25 14.32
N LEU A 188 1.74 16.21 13.53
CA LEU A 188 1.78 16.79 12.19
C LEU A 188 0.84 16.04 11.22
N HIS A 189 0.78 14.70 11.24
CA HIS A 189 -0.25 13.95 10.50
C HIS A 189 -1.67 14.31 10.94
N ALA A 190 -1.92 14.48 12.24
CA ALA A 190 -3.22 14.89 12.76
C ALA A 190 -3.61 16.31 12.30
N ALA A 191 -2.67 17.26 12.36
CA ALA A 191 -2.89 18.63 11.91
C ALA A 191 -3.09 18.73 10.39
N PHE A 192 -2.40 17.90 9.59
CA PHE A 192 -2.63 17.78 8.15
C PHE A 192 -4.03 17.22 7.86
N ASN A 193 -4.40 16.10 8.48
CA ASN A 193 -5.72 15.49 8.30
C ASN A 193 -6.83 16.48 8.72
N ASN A 194 -6.64 17.24 9.80
CA ASN A 194 -7.56 18.30 10.20
C ASN A 194 -7.68 19.41 9.14
N ARG A 195 -6.56 19.92 8.59
CA ARG A 195 -6.57 20.90 7.50
C ARG A 195 -7.31 20.39 6.26
N ALA A 196 -7.00 19.17 5.83
CA ALA A 196 -7.65 18.55 4.69
C ALA A 196 -9.16 18.36 4.93
N THR A 197 -9.57 17.89 6.11
CA THR A 197 -10.98 17.77 6.51
C THR A 197 -11.71 19.11 6.51
N VAL A 198 -11.11 20.17 7.06
CA VAL A 198 -11.70 21.53 7.05
C VAL A 198 -11.85 22.05 5.62
N ALA A 199 -10.83 21.88 4.77
CA ALA A 199 -10.90 22.28 3.37
C ALA A 199 -11.95 21.49 2.58
N SER A 200 -12.02 20.17 2.71
CA SER A 200 -13.04 19.36 2.04
C SER A 200 -14.46 19.67 2.54
N LEU A 201 -14.64 20.00 3.82
CA LEU A 201 -15.92 20.45 4.36
C LEU A 201 -16.29 21.87 3.94
N LYS A 202 -15.33 22.73 3.58
CA LYS A 202 -15.60 24.09 3.07
C LYS A 202 -16.36 24.07 1.74
N GLU A 203 -16.01 23.14 0.87
CA GLU A 203 -16.62 22.97 -0.47
C GLU A 203 -18.01 22.31 -0.44
N VAL A 204 -18.46 21.80 0.71
CA VAL A 204 -19.79 21.20 0.84
C VAL A 204 -20.87 22.29 0.83
N ARG A 205 -21.82 22.21 -0.10
CA ARG A 205 -22.94 23.16 -0.21
C ARG A 205 -23.72 23.27 1.11
N GLY A 206 -23.77 24.47 1.67
CA GLY A 206 -24.45 24.75 2.94
C GLY A 206 -23.63 24.45 4.19
N SER A 207 -22.33 24.18 4.04
CA SER A 207 -21.41 24.00 5.16
C SER A 207 -21.30 25.25 6.04
N PRO A 208 -21.21 25.11 7.37
CA PRO A 208 -20.95 26.22 8.28
C PRO A 208 -19.47 26.65 8.31
N VAL A 209 -18.57 25.97 7.58
CA VAL A 209 -17.12 26.20 7.66
C VAL A 209 -16.74 27.56 7.06
N THR A 210 -16.08 28.38 7.87
CA THR A 210 -15.63 29.73 7.51
C THR A 210 -14.18 29.72 7.01
N ASP A 211 -13.79 30.81 6.36
CA ASP A 211 -12.41 31.01 5.89
C ASP A 211 -11.44 31.16 7.09
N ALA A 212 -11.96 31.58 8.25
CA ALA A 212 -11.22 31.63 9.52
C ALA A 212 -10.92 30.22 10.06
N ASP A 213 -11.82 29.24 9.88
CA ASP A 213 -11.57 27.84 10.25
C ASP A 213 -10.47 27.23 9.37
N VAL A 214 -10.50 27.50 8.06
CA VAL A 214 -9.45 27.11 7.11
C VAL A 214 -8.11 27.72 7.52
N ALA A 215 -8.08 29.02 7.84
CA ALA A 215 -6.88 29.72 8.31
C ALA A 215 -6.37 29.18 9.66
N ALA A 216 -7.26 28.86 10.60
CA ALA A 216 -6.90 28.27 11.90
C ALA A 216 -6.31 26.87 11.76
N ALA A 217 -6.88 26.03 10.88
CA ALA A 217 -6.37 24.70 10.58
C ALA A 217 -5.01 24.75 9.85
N GLY A 218 -4.82 25.71 8.93
CA GLY A 218 -3.53 26.00 8.33
C GLY A 218 -2.49 26.44 9.37
N ALA A 219 -2.85 27.34 10.28
CA ALA A 219 -1.98 27.77 11.37
C ALA A 219 -1.62 26.64 12.35
N LEU A 220 -2.53 25.67 12.58
CA LEU A 220 -2.26 24.46 13.37
C LEU A 220 -1.25 23.54 12.66
N PHE A 221 -1.43 23.30 11.35
CA PHE A 221 -0.48 22.54 10.52
C PHE A 221 0.91 23.16 10.52
N GLU A 222 1.01 24.49 10.37
CA GLU A 222 2.27 25.23 10.42
C GLU A 222 2.98 25.13 11.78
N ARG A 223 2.23 25.19 12.90
CA ARG A 223 2.79 24.94 14.24
C ARG A 223 3.30 23.50 14.37
N ALA A 224 2.52 22.52 13.93
CA ALA A 224 2.88 21.11 14.00
C ALA A 224 4.11 20.78 13.13
N SER A 225 4.23 21.37 11.93
CA SER A 225 5.37 21.16 11.04
C SER A 225 6.66 21.68 11.67
N ARG A 226 6.68 22.88 12.24
CA ARG A 226 7.88 23.39 12.92
C ARG A 226 8.27 22.52 14.11
N ALA A 227 7.31 22.02 14.88
CA ALA A 227 7.57 21.11 15.99
C ALA A 227 8.14 19.74 15.55
N ALA A 228 7.66 19.20 14.42
CA ALA A 228 8.15 17.93 13.87
C ALA A 228 9.53 18.06 13.22
N LEU A 229 9.73 19.04 12.33
CA LEU A 229 11.00 19.22 11.60
C LEU A 229 12.16 19.58 12.53
N ALA A 230 11.90 20.18 13.69
CA ALA A 230 12.90 20.47 14.71
C ALA A 230 13.42 19.22 15.49
N VAL A 231 12.75 18.06 15.38
CA VAL A 231 13.12 16.83 16.11
C VAL A 231 13.26 15.58 15.25
N ALA A 232 12.79 15.60 14.00
CA ALA A 232 12.75 14.44 13.12
C ALA A 232 14.15 13.87 12.83
N GLY A 233 14.33 12.57 13.10
CA GLY A 233 15.51 11.80 12.74
C GLY A 233 15.28 10.95 11.48
N LYS A 234 16.26 10.12 11.14
CA LYS A 234 16.19 9.24 9.95
C LYS A 234 15.00 8.28 9.94
N GLY A 235 14.53 7.85 11.11
CA GLY A 235 13.35 6.99 11.22
C GLY A 235 12.06 7.65 10.74
N ASP A 236 11.95 8.98 10.92
CA ASP A 236 10.78 9.78 10.55
C ASP A 236 10.79 10.22 9.07
N TRP A 237 11.87 9.95 8.32
CA TRP A 237 12.02 10.39 6.93
C TRP A 237 11.00 9.79 5.95
N PRO A 238 10.57 8.50 6.07
CA PRO A 238 9.44 7.95 5.31
C PRO A 238 8.14 8.73 5.51
N ASP A 239 7.73 8.95 6.76
CA ASP A 239 6.50 9.69 7.09
C ASP A 239 6.54 11.13 6.57
N LEU A 240 7.69 11.81 6.69
CA LEU A 240 7.88 13.16 6.14
C LEU A 240 7.85 13.19 4.60
N TYR A 241 8.34 12.15 3.92
CA TYR A 241 8.26 12.01 2.47
C TYR A 241 6.79 11.80 2.02
N ASP A 242 6.08 10.85 2.62
CA ASP A 242 4.69 10.52 2.25
C ASP A 242 3.76 11.71 2.54
N LEU A 243 3.91 12.34 3.71
CA LEU A 243 3.14 13.52 4.07
C LEU A 243 3.43 14.71 3.14
N SER A 244 4.68 14.90 2.70
CA SER A 244 5.03 15.99 1.79
C SER A 244 4.45 15.78 0.40
N LEU A 245 4.22 14.53 -0.03
CA LEU A 245 3.45 14.24 -1.25
C LEU A 245 1.95 14.52 -1.06
N LEU A 246 1.36 14.08 0.06
CA LEU A 246 -0.03 14.40 0.41
C LEU A 246 -0.27 15.92 0.49
N GLU A 247 0.73 16.70 0.94
CA GLU A 247 0.66 18.17 0.94
C GLU A 247 0.77 18.77 -0.47
N VAL A 248 1.55 18.18 -1.38
CA VAL A 248 1.57 18.60 -2.79
C VAL A 248 0.20 18.37 -3.42
N ASP A 249 -0.38 17.19 -3.27
CA ASP A 249 -1.68 16.87 -3.88
C ASP A 249 -2.83 17.65 -3.21
N HIS A 250 -2.78 17.90 -1.90
CA HIS A 250 -3.73 18.81 -1.24
C HIS A 250 -3.60 20.25 -1.77
N ARG A 251 -2.38 20.78 -1.93
CA ARG A 251 -2.18 22.10 -2.57
C ARG A 251 -2.63 22.13 -4.03
N MET A 252 -2.63 21.00 -4.74
CA MET A 252 -3.25 20.90 -6.06
C MET A 252 -4.78 20.94 -5.99
N SER A 253 -5.42 20.35 -4.97
CA SER A 253 -6.87 20.52 -4.73
C SER A 253 -7.24 21.97 -4.39
N GLU A 254 -6.31 22.74 -3.80
CA GLU A 254 -6.42 24.20 -3.60
C GLU A 254 -6.13 25.02 -4.90
N GLY A 255 -6.00 24.37 -6.06
CA GLY A 255 -5.82 25.02 -7.37
C GLY A 255 -4.37 25.29 -7.79
N ALA A 256 -3.35 24.92 -7.01
CA ALA A 256 -1.95 25.14 -7.41
C ALA A 256 -1.46 24.07 -8.41
N GLY A 257 -0.77 24.47 -9.48
CA GLY A 257 -0.09 23.50 -10.36
C GLY A 257 1.00 22.71 -9.61
N ARG A 258 1.17 21.41 -9.91
CA ARG A 258 2.03 20.47 -9.14
C ARG A 258 3.42 21.00 -8.78
N LEU A 259 4.10 21.67 -9.72
CA LEU A 259 5.45 22.24 -9.50
C LEU A 259 5.44 23.52 -8.63
N ALA A 260 4.33 24.24 -8.53
CA ALA A 260 4.14 25.37 -7.62
C ALA A 260 3.75 24.87 -6.21
N ALA A 261 2.87 23.86 -6.13
CA ALA A 261 2.57 23.14 -4.90
C ALA A 261 3.86 22.59 -4.25
N TRP A 262 4.71 21.91 -5.02
CA TRP A 262 6.02 21.44 -4.54
C TRP A 262 6.92 22.57 -4.03
N LYS A 263 7.03 23.72 -4.72
CA LYS A 263 7.84 24.85 -4.22
C LYS A 263 7.40 25.36 -2.85
N ALA A 264 6.12 25.27 -2.50
CA ALA A 264 5.63 25.62 -1.17
C ALA A 264 6.05 24.57 -0.11
N VAL A 265 5.98 23.28 -0.46
CA VAL A 265 6.42 22.18 0.41
C VAL A 265 7.94 22.18 0.60
N ASP A 266 8.72 22.40 -0.46
CA ASP A 266 10.19 22.49 -0.40
C ASP A 266 10.65 23.65 0.49
N LYS A 267 9.95 24.80 0.45
CA LYS A 267 10.18 25.91 1.37
C LYS A 267 9.94 25.51 2.83
N ARG A 268 8.90 24.73 3.12
CA ARG A 268 8.62 24.20 4.48
C ARG A 268 9.69 23.18 4.91
N LEU A 269 10.18 22.35 3.98
CA LEU A 269 11.26 21.39 4.23
C LEU A 269 12.66 22.03 4.29
N ALA A 270 12.82 23.32 3.98
CA ALA A 270 14.12 23.99 4.02
C ALA A 270 14.73 24.03 5.43
N ASP A 271 13.88 24.05 6.47
CA ASP A 271 14.29 24.02 7.88
C ASP A 271 14.67 22.61 8.37
N LEU A 272 14.49 21.55 7.56
CA LEU A 272 14.79 20.18 7.96
C LEU A 272 16.30 19.93 7.95
N LYS A 273 16.90 19.91 9.15
CA LYS A 273 18.32 19.56 9.34
C LYS A 273 18.62 18.19 8.70
N ASP A 274 19.71 18.12 7.95
CA ASP A 274 20.17 16.93 7.22
C ASP A 274 19.14 16.37 6.20
N GLY A 275 18.02 17.08 5.96
CA GLY A 275 16.88 16.70 5.14
C GLY A 275 17.10 16.71 3.61
N GLY A 276 18.35 16.74 3.16
CA GLY A 276 18.72 16.69 1.75
C GLY A 276 18.25 15.42 1.04
N TRP A 277 18.06 14.32 1.79
CA TRP A 277 17.39 13.12 1.28
C TRP A 277 15.91 13.39 0.98
N VAL A 278 15.13 13.85 1.98
CA VAL A 278 13.65 14.01 1.86
C VAL A 278 13.31 14.92 0.70
N ARG A 279 13.97 16.09 0.62
CA ARG A 279 13.71 17.10 -0.42
C ARG A 279 13.97 16.56 -1.83
N ASN A 280 15.10 15.87 -2.04
CA ASN A 280 15.42 15.29 -3.34
C ASN A 280 14.53 14.08 -3.69
N ALA A 281 14.11 13.27 -2.70
CA ALA A 281 13.20 12.14 -2.90
C ALA A 281 11.80 12.60 -3.30
N VAL A 282 11.23 13.57 -2.58
CA VAL A 282 9.91 14.15 -2.91
C VAL A 282 9.96 14.90 -4.25
N GLU A 283 10.98 15.72 -4.50
CA GLU A 283 11.16 16.39 -5.80
C GLU A 283 11.25 15.37 -6.96
N GLY A 284 11.94 14.24 -6.74
CA GLY A 284 12.00 13.15 -7.71
C GLY A 284 10.63 12.56 -8.07
N LYS A 285 9.80 12.23 -7.06
CA LYS A 285 8.42 11.75 -7.28
C LYS A 285 7.54 12.82 -7.93
N VAL A 286 7.63 14.07 -7.47
CA VAL A 286 6.94 15.22 -8.08
C VAL A 286 7.30 15.40 -9.55
N LEU A 287 8.58 15.25 -9.91
CA LEU A 287 9.06 15.36 -11.29
C LEU A 287 8.62 14.18 -12.17
N ILE A 288 8.51 12.96 -11.61
CA ILE A 288 7.89 11.82 -12.30
C ILE A 288 6.42 12.12 -12.60
N LEU A 289 5.64 12.50 -11.58
CA LEU A 289 4.22 12.81 -11.75
C LEU A 289 4.02 13.98 -12.73
N ALA A 290 4.82 15.04 -12.62
CA ALA A 290 4.82 16.15 -13.56
C ALA A 290 5.26 15.75 -14.98
N ALA A 291 6.06 14.69 -15.16
CA ALA A 291 6.34 14.16 -16.50
C ALA A 291 5.07 13.56 -17.10
N TRP A 292 4.38 12.69 -16.37
CA TRP A 292 3.13 12.08 -16.82
C TRP A 292 2.02 13.12 -17.06
N ASP A 293 1.92 14.16 -16.22
CA ASP A 293 1.02 15.31 -16.46
C ASP A 293 1.27 15.98 -17.83
N ALA A 294 2.54 16.09 -18.27
CA ALA A 294 2.91 16.72 -19.53
C ALA A 294 2.74 15.81 -20.76
N ARG A 295 3.01 14.51 -20.61
CA ARG A 295 2.78 13.49 -21.64
C ARG A 295 1.28 13.27 -21.88
N GLY A 296 0.47 13.41 -20.84
CA GLY A 296 -0.94 13.06 -20.85
C GLY A 296 -1.19 11.55 -20.85
N SER A 297 -2.46 11.19 -20.74
CA SER A 297 -2.98 9.80 -20.72
C SER A 297 -3.14 9.15 -22.10
N GLY A 298 -2.75 9.84 -23.17
CA GLY A 298 -2.87 9.34 -24.53
C GLY A 298 -2.01 8.09 -24.83
N PRO A 299 -2.43 7.24 -25.80
CA PRO A 299 -1.56 6.25 -26.41
C PRO A 299 -0.25 6.88 -26.94
N GLY A 300 0.82 6.10 -27.06
CA GLY A 300 2.13 6.62 -27.47
C GLY A 300 2.12 7.42 -28.78
N GLY A 301 1.33 6.98 -29.76
CA GLY A 301 1.16 7.66 -31.06
C GLY A 301 0.24 8.88 -31.06
N THR A 302 -0.20 9.39 -29.89
CA THR A 302 -0.99 10.63 -29.77
C THR A 302 -0.33 11.67 -28.86
N VAL A 303 0.96 11.52 -28.59
CA VAL A 303 1.79 12.46 -27.82
C VAL A 303 2.62 13.26 -28.82
N SER A 304 2.66 14.59 -28.71
CA SER A 304 3.52 15.42 -29.59
C SER A 304 4.99 15.34 -29.17
N ASP A 305 5.90 15.66 -30.11
CA ASP A 305 7.33 15.70 -29.81
C ASP A 305 7.65 16.65 -28.64
N GLU A 306 7.00 17.82 -28.59
CA GLU A 306 7.13 18.79 -27.48
C GLU A 306 6.71 18.20 -26.12
N GLN A 307 5.62 17.42 -26.09
CA GLN A 307 5.15 16.73 -24.89
C GLN A 307 6.14 15.62 -24.47
N PHE A 308 6.70 14.90 -25.44
CA PHE A 308 7.68 13.84 -25.20
C PHE A 308 9.04 14.39 -24.73
N GLU A 309 9.52 15.48 -25.31
CA GLU A 309 10.71 16.20 -24.84
C GLU A 309 10.53 16.70 -23.41
N LEU A 310 9.37 17.32 -23.10
CA LEU A 310 9.07 17.82 -21.75
C LEU A 310 8.95 16.68 -20.72
N PHE A 311 8.36 15.56 -21.10
CA PHE A 311 8.32 14.32 -20.33
C PHE A 311 9.74 13.80 -20.04
N ALA A 312 10.55 13.60 -21.07
CA ALA A 312 11.92 13.11 -20.94
C ALA A 312 12.82 14.08 -20.14
N ALA A 313 12.67 15.39 -20.31
CA ALA A 313 13.40 16.41 -19.57
C ALA A 313 13.03 16.44 -18.07
N ARG A 314 11.74 16.19 -17.73
CA ARG A 314 11.29 16.05 -16.33
C ARG A 314 11.82 14.75 -15.71
N LEU A 315 11.77 13.62 -16.42
CA LEU A 315 12.33 12.35 -15.94
C LEU A 315 13.86 12.36 -15.80
N LYS A 316 14.61 13.03 -16.69
CA LYS A 316 16.07 13.20 -16.53
C LYS A 316 16.42 13.99 -15.27
N LYS A 317 15.63 15.01 -14.91
CA LYS A 317 15.76 15.72 -13.63
C LYS A 317 15.38 14.84 -12.44
N ALA A 318 14.32 14.02 -12.57
CA ALA A 318 13.97 13.03 -11.56
C ALA A 318 15.10 12.02 -11.31
N LYS A 319 15.75 11.48 -12.37
CA LYS A 319 16.92 10.59 -12.24
C LYS A 319 18.00 11.21 -11.36
N ALA A 320 18.44 12.43 -11.68
CA ALA A 320 19.48 13.12 -10.91
C ALA A 320 19.08 13.36 -9.44
N LYS A 321 17.81 13.70 -9.18
CA LYS A 321 17.28 13.91 -7.83
C LYS A 321 17.19 12.63 -7.01
N LEU A 322 16.68 11.55 -7.59
CA LEU A 322 16.55 10.25 -6.94
C LEU A 322 17.92 9.58 -6.73
N GLU A 323 18.87 9.77 -7.66
CA GLU A 323 20.27 9.38 -7.45
C GLU A 323 20.92 10.15 -6.29
N ALA A 324 20.67 11.46 -6.17
CA ALA A 324 21.20 12.26 -5.08
C ALA A 324 20.60 11.85 -3.72
N ALA A 325 19.30 11.56 -3.67
CA ALA A 325 18.65 11.01 -2.48
C ALA A 325 19.23 9.63 -2.12
N TRP A 326 19.29 8.68 -3.07
CA TRP A 326 19.86 7.35 -2.81
C TRP A 326 21.33 7.40 -2.37
N LYS A 327 22.14 8.31 -2.92
CA LYS A 327 23.54 8.52 -2.48
C LYS A 327 23.64 9.11 -1.07
N ALA A 328 22.65 9.90 -0.63
CA ALA A 328 22.60 10.48 0.72
C ALA A 328 22.12 9.47 1.78
N ASP A 329 21.18 8.58 1.43
CA ASP A 329 20.84 7.41 2.25
C ASP A 329 20.34 6.22 1.40
N PRO A 330 21.17 5.17 1.22
CA PRO A 330 20.77 3.95 0.51
C PRO A 330 19.80 3.05 1.28
N SER A 331 19.59 3.25 2.59
CA SER A 331 18.75 2.37 3.43
C SER A 331 17.25 2.66 3.30
N LEU A 332 16.88 3.74 2.62
CA LEU A 332 15.49 4.14 2.43
C LEU A 332 15.03 3.76 1.01
N PRO A 333 13.90 3.03 0.86
CA PRO A 333 13.50 2.43 -0.42
C PRO A 333 13.02 3.44 -1.46
N GLN A 334 12.40 4.55 -1.03
CA GLN A 334 11.64 5.45 -1.91
C GLN A 334 12.43 5.96 -3.13
N PRO A 335 13.72 6.35 -3.04
CA PRO A 335 14.46 6.81 -4.21
C PRO A 335 14.70 5.70 -5.25
N ALA A 336 14.92 4.47 -4.79
CA ALA A 336 15.13 3.30 -5.64
C ALA A 336 13.80 2.81 -6.25
N THR A 337 12.72 2.76 -5.46
CA THR A 337 11.36 2.50 -5.96
C THR A 337 10.97 3.50 -7.05
N ASN A 338 11.16 4.80 -6.79
CA ASN A 338 10.81 5.85 -7.73
C ASN A 338 11.64 5.78 -9.02
N MET A 339 12.88 5.30 -8.95
CA MET A 339 13.71 5.12 -10.14
C MET A 339 13.13 4.08 -11.11
N LEU A 340 12.29 3.13 -10.66
CA LEU A 340 11.64 2.17 -11.56
C LEU A 340 10.63 2.86 -12.49
N TYR A 341 9.93 3.90 -12.03
CA TYR A 341 9.07 4.73 -12.88
C TYR A 341 9.88 5.59 -13.86
N VAL A 342 11.08 6.04 -13.46
CA VAL A 342 12.03 6.70 -14.37
C VAL A 342 12.56 5.72 -15.42
N ALA A 343 12.93 4.49 -15.01
CA ALA A 343 13.41 3.43 -15.88
C ALA A 343 12.37 3.03 -16.93
N LYS A 344 11.09 2.94 -16.53
CA LYS A 344 9.96 2.68 -17.43
C LYS A 344 9.77 3.82 -18.44
N GLY A 345 9.85 5.08 -17.99
CA GLY A 345 9.61 6.25 -18.85
C GLY A 345 10.79 6.68 -19.73
N LEU A 346 12.03 6.40 -19.33
CA LEU A 346 13.23 6.70 -20.12
C LEU A 346 13.79 5.52 -20.92
N GLY A 347 13.24 4.31 -20.76
CA GLY A 347 13.73 3.11 -21.44
C GLY A 347 15.14 2.71 -20.98
N PHE A 348 15.33 2.50 -19.68
CA PHE A 348 16.57 1.90 -19.20
C PHE A 348 16.63 0.44 -19.63
N GLU A 349 17.84 -0.07 -19.90
CA GLU A 349 18.10 -1.50 -20.05
C GLU A 349 17.68 -2.30 -18.80
N ARG A 350 17.31 -3.56 -19.00
CA ARG A 350 16.80 -4.44 -17.93
C ARG A 350 17.76 -4.51 -16.75
N GLU A 351 19.06 -4.60 -17.00
CA GLU A 351 20.11 -4.66 -15.97
C GLU A 351 20.22 -3.38 -15.12
N GLU A 352 19.93 -2.18 -15.66
CA GLU A 352 19.86 -0.96 -14.84
C GLU A 352 18.54 -0.94 -14.04
N MET A 353 17.40 -1.31 -14.65
CA MET A 353 16.12 -1.44 -13.94
C MET A 353 16.23 -2.41 -12.76
N GLU A 354 16.73 -3.62 -13.00
CA GLU A 354 16.90 -4.68 -12.00
C GLU A 354 17.92 -4.29 -10.91
N THR A 355 18.91 -3.47 -11.24
CA THR A 355 19.83 -2.88 -10.25
C THR A 355 19.12 -1.91 -9.31
N TRP A 356 18.16 -1.12 -9.80
CA TRP A 356 17.32 -0.25 -8.97
C TRP A 356 16.23 -1.04 -8.22
N PHE A 357 15.65 -2.07 -8.82
CA PHE A 357 14.71 -2.98 -8.16
C PHE A 357 15.35 -3.68 -6.98
N ARG A 358 16.55 -4.26 -7.18
CA ARG A 358 17.33 -4.88 -6.10
C ARG A 358 17.57 -3.91 -4.96
N ARG A 359 18.04 -2.68 -5.22
CA ARG A 359 18.22 -1.64 -4.18
C ARG A 359 16.92 -1.34 -3.42
N ALA A 360 15.78 -1.28 -4.12
CA ALA A 360 14.49 -1.00 -3.52
C ALA A 360 14.00 -2.13 -2.60
N MET A 361 14.28 -3.38 -2.95
CA MET A 361 13.98 -4.57 -2.14
C MET A 361 15.01 -4.83 -1.03
N GLU A 362 16.27 -4.44 -1.24
CA GLU A 362 17.33 -4.50 -0.21
C GLU A 362 17.12 -3.47 0.90
N ALA A 363 16.58 -2.28 0.57
CA ALA A 363 16.18 -1.27 1.54
C ALA A 363 14.85 -1.62 2.25
N ASN A 364 13.94 -2.31 1.57
CA ASN A 364 12.67 -2.78 2.13
C ASN A 364 12.22 -4.09 1.46
N PRO A 365 12.36 -5.25 2.13
CA PRO A 365 11.89 -6.54 1.59
C PRO A 365 10.37 -6.66 1.40
N ASP A 366 9.58 -5.76 1.99
CA ASP A 366 8.12 -5.67 1.91
C ASP A 366 7.65 -4.55 0.96
N ASN A 367 8.52 -4.15 0.03
CA ASN A 367 8.31 -3.04 -0.91
C ASN A 367 7.41 -3.46 -2.09
N LEU A 368 6.10 -3.52 -1.79
CA LEU A 368 5.08 -3.83 -2.79
C LEU A 368 5.16 -2.89 -4.00
N GLU A 369 5.27 -1.57 -3.80
CA GLU A 369 5.34 -0.55 -4.87
C GLU A 369 6.47 -0.84 -5.88
N ALA A 370 7.67 -1.22 -5.41
CA ALA A 370 8.77 -1.59 -6.31
C ALA A 370 8.46 -2.86 -7.12
N CYS A 371 7.76 -3.82 -6.53
CA CYS A 371 7.29 -5.00 -7.25
C CYS A 371 6.20 -4.63 -8.28
N GLU A 372 5.29 -3.69 -7.97
CA GLU A 372 4.30 -3.21 -8.95
C GLU A 372 5.00 -2.51 -10.13
N ALA A 373 5.95 -1.61 -9.83
CA ALA A 373 6.69 -0.88 -10.85
C ALA A 373 7.56 -1.79 -11.74
N LYS A 374 8.19 -2.84 -11.17
CA LYS A 374 8.86 -3.89 -11.96
C LYS A 374 7.87 -4.67 -12.82
N LYS A 375 6.71 -5.08 -12.27
CA LYS A 375 5.67 -5.78 -13.04
C LYS A 375 5.11 -4.91 -14.18
N GLU A 376 5.00 -3.60 -14.00
CA GLU A 376 4.63 -2.66 -15.06
C GLU A 376 5.73 -2.51 -16.13
N TRP A 377 7.00 -2.42 -15.74
CA TRP A 377 8.13 -2.32 -16.66
C TRP A 377 8.22 -3.55 -17.58
N LEU A 378 7.99 -4.74 -17.02
CA LEU A 378 8.06 -6.02 -17.74
C LEU A 378 6.87 -6.28 -18.69
N GLN A 379 5.84 -5.42 -18.74
CA GLN A 379 4.69 -5.66 -19.63
C GLN A 379 5.08 -5.56 -21.13
N PRO A 380 4.38 -6.27 -22.04
CA PRO A 380 4.55 -6.15 -23.49
C PRO A 380 4.27 -4.77 -24.09
N ASN A 381 3.65 -3.85 -23.36
CA ASN A 381 3.46 -2.45 -23.78
C ASN A 381 4.53 -1.50 -23.22
N TRP A 382 5.56 -2.04 -22.57
CA TRP A 382 6.75 -1.33 -22.10
C TRP A 382 8.01 -2.03 -22.61
N HIS A 383 8.71 -2.81 -21.78
CA HIS A 383 10.08 -3.27 -22.05
C HIS A 383 10.30 -4.79 -21.84
N GLY A 384 9.22 -5.57 -21.70
CA GLY A 384 9.29 -7.02 -21.49
C GLY A 384 8.22 -7.79 -22.25
N THR A 385 7.88 -8.98 -21.74
CA THR A 385 7.00 -9.97 -22.38
C THR A 385 5.93 -10.48 -21.41
N ASN A 386 4.93 -11.24 -21.89
CA ASN A 386 3.96 -11.87 -20.98
C ASN A 386 4.67 -12.90 -20.10
N GLU A 387 5.68 -13.54 -20.67
CA GLU A 387 6.55 -14.52 -20.07
C GLU A 387 7.33 -13.91 -18.90
N ASP A 388 7.98 -12.76 -19.11
CA ASP A 388 8.66 -11.99 -18.06
C ASP A 388 7.74 -11.61 -16.89
N VAL A 389 6.51 -11.20 -17.19
CA VAL A 389 5.49 -10.88 -16.18
C VAL A 389 5.12 -12.13 -15.40
N SER A 390 4.86 -13.24 -16.08
CA SER A 390 4.48 -14.52 -15.47
C SER A 390 5.58 -15.08 -14.57
N GLU A 391 6.82 -15.10 -15.04
CA GLU A 391 7.99 -15.54 -14.26
C GLU A 391 8.17 -14.69 -12.99
N PHE A 392 8.09 -13.35 -13.12
CA PHE A 392 8.26 -12.46 -11.98
C PHE A 392 7.12 -12.59 -10.95
N VAL A 393 5.86 -12.75 -11.36
CA VAL A 393 4.78 -12.98 -10.38
C VAL A 393 4.85 -14.36 -9.73
N VAL A 394 5.42 -15.36 -10.42
CA VAL A 394 5.76 -16.67 -9.86
C VAL A 394 6.92 -16.57 -8.85
N GLN A 395 7.90 -15.70 -9.05
CA GLN A 395 8.88 -15.35 -8.00
C GLN A 395 8.20 -14.75 -6.77
N CYS A 396 7.32 -13.77 -6.98
CA CYS A 396 6.58 -13.11 -5.89
C CYS A 396 5.67 -14.07 -5.11
N LEU A 397 5.01 -15.03 -5.76
CA LEU A 397 4.24 -16.08 -5.09
C LEU A 397 5.14 -17.03 -4.28
N ARG A 398 6.24 -17.51 -4.88
CA ARG A 398 7.21 -18.41 -4.23
C ARG A 398 7.93 -17.79 -3.02
N SER A 399 7.95 -16.46 -2.90
CA SER A 399 8.51 -15.77 -1.73
C SER A 399 7.80 -16.11 -0.41
N GLY A 400 6.52 -16.51 -0.46
CA GLY A 400 5.68 -16.70 0.72
C GLY A 400 5.43 -15.41 1.52
N ASN A 401 5.81 -14.22 1.02
CA ASN A 401 5.78 -12.98 1.78
C ASN A 401 4.39 -12.31 1.76
N PHE A 402 3.43 -12.94 2.42
CA PHE A 402 2.07 -12.41 2.61
C PHE A 402 2.01 -11.19 3.53
N PHE A 403 2.93 -11.07 4.49
CA PHE A 403 3.05 -9.88 5.36
C PHE A 403 3.25 -8.60 4.53
N GLY A 404 4.22 -8.62 3.61
CA GLY A 404 4.49 -7.60 2.59
C GLY A 404 3.60 -7.69 1.34
N LYS A 405 2.62 -8.59 1.31
CA LYS A 405 1.65 -8.85 0.23
C LYS A 405 2.24 -9.20 -1.15
N LEU A 406 3.51 -9.59 -1.27
CA LEU A 406 4.13 -9.87 -2.58
C LEU A 406 3.39 -10.95 -3.40
N PRO A 407 2.87 -12.06 -2.82
CA PRO A 407 2.08 -13.05 -3.55
C PRO A 407 0.84 -12.49 -4.28
N TYR A 408 0.26 -11.37 -3.83
CA TYR A 408 -0.87 -10.71 -4.50
C TYR A 408 -0.51 -10.11 -5.88
N LEU A 409 0.76 -10.14 -6.29
CA LEU A 409 1.13 -9.81 -7.67
C LEU A 409 0.73 -10.89 -8.67
N ALA A 410 0.58 -12.17 -8.26
CA ALA A 410 0.20 -13.30 -9.11
C ALA A 410 -1.28 -13.31 -9.50
N GLU A 411 -2.09 -12.44 -8.90
CA GLU A 411 -3.47 -12.18 -9.31
C GLU A 411 -3.44 -11.31 -10.57
N VAL A 412 -3.51 -11.95 -11.74
CA VAL A 412 -3.26 -11.32 -13.04
C VAL A 412 -4.43 -11.50 -14.02
N PRO A 413 -4.97 -10.40 -14.59
CA PRO A 413 -4.95 -9.04 -14.04
C PRO A 413 -5.53 -8.98 -12.62
N ARG A 414 -5.10 -7.96 -11.87
CA ARG A 414 -5.62 -7.70 -10.53
C ARG A 414 -7.12 -7.46 -10.62
N ALA A 415 -7.91 -8.23 -9.88
CA ALA A 415 -9.36 -8.07 -9.89
C ALA A 415 -9.82 -6.68 -9.39
N ARG A 416 -9.04 -6.03 -8.51
CA ARG A 416 -9.22 -4.61 -8.10
C ARG A 416 -8.97 -3.60 -9.24
N GLY A 417 -8.35 -4.02 -10.34
CA GLY A 417 -8.12 -3.24 -11.56
C GLY A 417 -9.02 -3.66 -12.72
N LEU A 418 -10.13 -4.35 -12.45
CA LEU A 418 -11.15 -4.60 -13.45
C LEU A 418 -11.83 -3.28 -13.84
N PRO A 419 -12.14 -3.06 -15.13
CA PRO A 419 -12.86 -1.87 -15.55
C PRO A 419 -14.34 -2.03 -15.17
N HIS A 420 -14.68 -1.65 -13.95
CA HIS A 420 -16.06 -1.69 -13.42
C HIS A 420 -17.01 -0.79 -14.24
N ASP A 421 -16.48 0.16 -14.99
CA ASP A 421 -17.13 0.98 -16.02
C ASP A 421 -17.48 0.22 -17.32
N GLN A 422 -16.97 -1.00 -17.50
CA GLN A 422 -17.15 -1.84 -18.70
C GLN A 422 -17.65 -3.24 -18.31
N PRO A 423 -18.95 -3.40 -17.97
CA PRO A 423 -19.50 -4.65 -17.46
C PRO A 423 -19.25 -5.88 -18.35
N GLU A 424 -19.20 -5.71 -19.68
CA GLU A 424 -18.91 -6.80 -20.62
C GLU A 424 -17.47 -7.30 -20.50
N ALA A 425 -16.51 -6.41 -20.21
CA ALA A 425 -15.11 -6.79 -19.99
C ALA A 425 -14.95 -7.54 -18.66
N VAL A 426 -15.63 -7.07 -17.61
CA VAL A 426 -15.69 -7.77 -16.31
C VAL A 426 -16.31 -9.16 -16.49
N ASN A 427 -17.46 -9.25 -17.15
CA ASN A 427 -18.17 -10.51 -17.40
C ASN A 427 -17.36 -11.48 -18.26
N GLN A 428 -16.69 -11.00 -19.32
CA GLN A 428 -15.76 -11.81 -20.14
C GLN A 428 -14.57 -12.34 -19.31
N TYR A 429 -14.10 -11.56 -18.34
CA TYR A 429 -12.97 -11.94 -17.48
C TYR A 429 -13.33 -13.00 -16.43
N VAL A 430 -14.45 -12.81 -15.72
CA VAL A 430 -14.87 -13.71 -14.61
C VAL A 430 -15.53 -15.01 -15.10
N GLN A 431 -15.90 -15.09 -16.39
CA GLN A 431 -16.32 -16.33 -17.03
C GLN A 431 -15.15 -17.24 -17.44
N ASN A 432 -13.91 -16.74 -17.45
CA ASN A 432 -12.74 -17.54 -17.79
C ASN A 432 -12.17 -18.21 -16.54
N ASP A 433 -12.39 -19.51 -16.36
CA ASP A 433 -11.92 -20.25 -15.18
C ASP A 433 -10.39 -20.21 -14.97
N ALA A 434 -9.59 -19.97 -16.02
CA ALA A 434 -8.15 -19.76 -15.89
C ALA A 434 -7.79 -18.50 -15.08
N THR A 435 -8.70 -17.52 -14.96
CA THR A 435 -8.47 -16.27 -14.21
C THR A 435 -8.87 -16.40 -12.73
N TRP A 436 -9.77 -17.35 -12.41
CA TRP A 436 -10.09 -17.72 -11.04
C TRP A 436 -8.89 -18.36 -10.32
N VAL A 437 -8.19 -19.25 -11.03
CA VAL A 437 -7.18 -20.14 -10.45
C VAL A 437 -6.07 -19.38 -9.69
N PRO A 438 -5.40 -18.34 -10.24
CA PRO A 438 -4.38 -17.58 -9.50
C PRO A 438 -4.94 -16.84 -8.28
N PHE A 439 -6.12 -16.24 -8.41
CA PHE A 439 -6.80 -15.54 -7.31
C PHE A 439 -7.11 -16.48 -6.15
N HIS A 440 -7.71 -17.64 -6.46
CA HIS A 440 -8.09 -18.67 -5.50
C HIS A 440 -6.91 -19.16 -4.67
N ALA A 441 -5.78 -19.48 -5.32
CA ALA A 441 -4.59 -19.96 -4.63
C ALA A 441 -3.94 -18.90 -3.73
N VAL A 442 -3.87 -17.64 -4.16
CA VAL A 442 -3.37 -16.55 -3.32
C VAL A 442 -4.28 -16.33 -2.11
N ALA A 443 -5.60 -16.42 -2.28
CA ALA A 443 -6.57 -16.28 -1.20
C ALA A 443 -6.49 -17.43 -0.18
N GLU A 444 -6.46 -18.69 -0.62
CA GLU A 444 -6.29 -19.86 0.27
C GLU A 444 -4.94 -19.83 0.99
N ALA A 445 -3.84 -19.54 0.30
CA ALA A 445 -2.52 -19.48 0.91
C ALA A 445 -2.39 -18.35 1.95
N HIS A 446 -2.96 -17.17 1.67
CA HIS A 446 -3.03 -16.09 2.66
C HIS A 446 -3.88 -16.48 3.87
N LEU A 447 -5.03 -17.12 3.67
CA LEU A 447 -5.94 -17.51 4.76
C LEU A 447 -5.47 -18.75 5.54
N ALA A 448 -4.59 -19.58 4.99
CA ALA A 448 -3.87 -20.61 5.74
C ALA A 448 -2.85 -19.98 6.72
N ARG A 449 -2.17 -18.90 6.29
CA ARG A 449 -1.23 -18.12 7.11
C ARG A 449 -1.96 -17.22 8.11
N TYR A 450 -3.10 -16.63 7.73
CA TYR A 450 -3.89 -15.67 8.51
C TYR A 450 -5.40 -16.00 8.47
N PRO A 451 -5.89 -17.00 9.22
CA PRO A 451 -7.27 -17.46 9.12
C PRO A 451 -8.31 -16.44 9.59
N ASP A 452 -7.94 -15.51 10.47
CA ASP A 452 -8.87 -14.52 11.01
C ASP A 452 -8.93 -13.22 10.18
N ASP A 453 -8.27 -13.20 9.00
CA ASP A 453 -8.21 -12.00 8.15
C ASP A 453 -9.56 -11.70 7.47
N LEU A 454 -10.38 -10.89 8.15
CA LEU A 454 -11.68 -10.46 7.63
C LEU A 454 -11.59 -9.66 6.32
N TRP A 455 -10.47 -8.98 6.03
CA TRP A 455 -10.28 -8.26 4.76
C TRP A 455 -10.09 -9.27 3.63
N ALA A 456 -9.20 -10.25 3.81
CA ALA A 456 -8.96 -11.29 2.83
C ALA A 456 -10.20 -12.17 2.63
N ARG A 457 -10.93 -12.53 3.70
CA ARG A 457 -12.20 -13.28 3.60
C ARG A 457 -13.29 -12.49 2.87
N SER A 458 -13.53 -11.23 3.24
CA SER A 458 -14.56 -10.39 2.61
C SER A 458 -14.32 -10.18 1.13
N ARG A 459 -13.06 -9.87 0.80
CA ARG A 459 -12.56 -9.83 -0.59
C ARG A 459 -12.84 -11.14 -1.32
N TYR A 460 -12.48 -12.27 -0.71
CA TYR A 460 -12.60 -13.59 -1.33
C TYR A 460 -14.06 -13.98 -1.55
N ALA A 461 -14.96 -13.72 -0.60
CA ALA A 461 -16.40 -13.94 -0.75
C ALA A 461 -16.99 -13.11 -1.90
N PHE A 462 -16.66 -11.82 -1.96
CA PHE A 462 -17.09 -10.92 -3.04
C PHE A 462 -16.67 -11.44 -4.43
N HIS A 463 -15.39 -11.81 -4.59
CA HIS A 463 -14.87 -12.32 -5.86
C HIS A 463 -15.39 -13.73 -6.20
N ALA A 464 -15.56 -14.61 -5.20
CA ALA A 464 -16.17 -15.93 -5.42
C ALA A 464 -17.58 -15.81 -6.00
N CYS A 465 -18.37 -14.81 -5.60
CA CYS A 465 -19.65 -14.49 -6.25
C CYS A 465 -19.50 -14.04 -7.70
N LEU A 466 -18.54 -13.14 -8.00
CA LEU A 466 -18.32 -12.66 -9.38
C LEU A 466 -17.93 -13.81 -10.34
N TRP A 467 -17.08 -14.74 -9.90
CA TRP A 467 -16.70 -15.95 -10.64
C TRP A 467 -17.69 -17.13 -10.47
N LYS A 468 -18.86 -16.91 -9.83
CA LYS A 468 -19.94 -17.90 -9.63
C LYS A 468 -19.50 -19.19 -8.91
N LYS A 469 -18.49 -19.08 -8.04
CA LYS A 469 -17.97 -20.15 -7.18
C LYS A 469 -18.75 -20.16 -5.85
N TRP A 470 -20.05 -20.44 -5.96
CA TRP A 470 -21.04 -20.28 -4.88
C TRP A 470 -20.73 -21.09 -3.62
N ASP A 471 -20.14 -22.26 -3.81
CA ASP A 471 -19.59 -23.14 -2.78
C ASP A 471 -18.46 -22.45 -1.97
N VAL A 472 -17.46 -21.90 -2.66
CA VAL A 472 -16.40 -21.10 -2.04
C VAL A 472 -16.95 -19.83 -1.40
N ALA A 473 -17.85 -19.11 -2.07
CA ALA A 473 -18.45 -17.88 -1.57
C ALA A 473 -19.18 -18.12 -0.24
N THR A 474 -20.06 -19.12 -0.18
CA THR A 474 -20.78 -19.54 1.03
C THR A 474 -19.81 -19.87 2.16
N ALA A 475 -18.80 -20.72 1.88
CA ALA A 475 -17.79 -21.09 2.87
C ALA A 475 -16.89 -19.94 3.36
N GLN A 476 -16.88 -18.78 2.70
CA GLN A 476 -16.28 -17.54 3.22
C GLN A 476 -17.31 -16.69 3.98
N PHE A 477 -18.53 -16.51 3.47
CA PHE A 477 -19.60 -15.77 4.16
C PHE A 477 -19.93 -16.34 5.55
N ASP A 478 -19.99 -17.66 5.68
CA ASP A 478 -20.26 -18.33 6.95
C ASP A 478 -19.15 -18.08 7.99
N ARG A 479 -17.90 -17.87 7.52
CA ARG A 479 -16.74 -17.52 8.36
C ARG A 479 -16.60 -16.02 8.65
N ILE A 480 -17.20 -15.15 7.84
CA ILE A 480 -17.29 -13.71 8.08
C ILE A 480 -18.44 -13.39 9.07
N GLY A 481 -19.47 -14.25 9.12
CA GLY A 481 -20.65 -14.01 9.92
C GLY A 481 -21.43 -12.82 9.38
N ASP A 482 -21.62 -11.80 10.21
CA ASP A 482 -22.36 -10.57 9.87
C ASP A 482 -21.51 -9.29 10.06
N THR A 483 -20.19 -9.44 10.24
CA THR A 483 -19.23 -8.32 10.34
C THR A 483 -18.20 -8.34 9.20
N PRO A 484 -18.60 -8.05 7.95
CA PRO A 484 -17.68 -7.95 6.82
C PRO A 484 -16.71 -6.79 6.96
N TRP A 485 -15.62 -6.89 6.20
CA TRP A 485 -14.69 -5.80 6.01
C TRP A 485 -15.30 -4.69 5.14
N ARG A 486 -15.25 -3.45 5.65
CA ARG A 486 -15.76 -2.24 4.99
C ARG A 486 -14.98 -1.95 3.71
N GLY A 487 -15.67 -1.57 2.63
CA GLY A 487 -15.05 -1.29 1.33
C GLY A 487 -14.81 -2.52 0.44
N TRP A 488 -15.38 -3.69 0.78
CA TRP A 488 -15.62 -4.79 -0.18
C TRP A 488 -17.10 -4.98 -0.53
N PHE A 489 -17.98 -4.31 0.21
CA PHE A 489 -19.41 -4.17 -0.05
C PHE A 489 -19.69 -2.70 0.23
N GLU A 490 -20.00 -1.93 -0.81
CA GLU A 490 -20.11 -0.47 -0.77
C GLU A 490 -21.56 0.00 -0.59
N HIS A 491 -22.54 -0.85 -0.91
CA HIS A 491 -23.96 -0.51 -0.84
C HIS A 491 -24.67 -1.18 0.35
N GLU A 492 -25.65 -0.48 0.93
CA GLU A 492 -26.46 -1.00 2.02
C GLU A 492 -27.21 -2.26 1.57
N GLY A 493 -27.12 -3.34 2.36
CA GLY A 493 -27.71 -4.64 2.01
C GLY A 493 -26.95 -5.47 0.97
N GLU A 494 -25.89 -4.95 0.33
CA GLU A 494 -25.12 -5.68 -0.69
C GLU A 494 -24.52 -6.97 -0.13
N TYR A 495 -23.87 -6.90 1.04
CA TYR A 495 -23.32 -8.07 1.73
C TYR A 495 -24.37 -9.16 1.96
N ALA A 496 -25.54 -8.80 2.47
CA ALA A 496 -26.64 -9.74 2.73
C ALA A 496 -27.21 -10.32 1.43
N THR A 497 -27.30 -9.51 0.38
CA THR A 497 -27.75 -9.93 -0.95
C THR A 497 -26.79 -10.94 -1.57
N MET A 498 -25.48 -10.68 -1.54
CA MET A 498 -24.45 -11.60 -2.06
C MET A 498 -24.33 -12.88 -1.23
N LYS A 499 -24.42 -12.79 0.11
CA LYS A 499 -24.45 -13.93 1.05
C LYS A 499 -25.64 -14.85 0.74
N LYS A 500 -26.84 -14.28 0.61
CA LYS A 500 -28.05 -15.01 0.23
C LYS A 500 -27.92 -15.66 -1.14
N MET A 501 -27.50 -14.90 -2.16
CA MET A 501 -27.34 -15.41 -3.54
C MET A 501 -26.34 -16.58 -3.60
N ALA A 502 -25.22 -16.51 -2.87
CA ALA A 502 -24.25 -17.60 -2.79
C ALA A 502 -24.88 -18.87 -2.20
N GLN A 503 -25.65 -18.74 -1.12
CA GLN A 503 -26.31 -19.87 -0.45
C GLN A 503 -27.39 -20.51 -1.34
N GLU A 504 -28.26 -19.72 -1.98
CA GLU A 504 -29.30 -20.21 -2.90
C GLU A 504 -28.70 -20.90 -4.15
N MET A 505 -27.65 -20.31 -4.72
CA MET A 505 -26.97 -20.84 -5.93
C MET A 505 -26.00 -22.00 -5.65
N ALA A 506 -25.58 -22.19 -4.39
CA ALA A 506 -24.85 -23.38 -3.96
C ALA A 506 -25.79 -24.58 -3.76
N ALA A 507 -27.01 -24.34 -3.26
CA ALA A 507 -28.03 -25.36 -3.02
C ALA A 507 -28.76 -25.86 -4.29
N THR A 508 -28.44 -25.31 -5.46
CA THR A 508 -28.99 -25.71 -6.78
C THR A 508 -28.00 -26.48 -7.67
N LYS A 509 -26.87 -26.92 -7.11
CA LYS A 509 -25.91 -27.86 -7.72
C LYS A 509 -26.11 -29.27 -7.19
#